data_AF-A0A951G6F9-F1
#
_entry.id   AF-A0A951G6F9-F1
#
_cell.length_a   1.000
_cell.length_b   1.000
_cell.length_c   1.000
_cell.angle_alpha   90.00
_cell.angle_beta   90.00
_cell.angle_gamma   90.00
#
_symmetry.space_group_name_H-M   'P 1'
#
loop_
_entity.id
_entity.type
_entity.pdbx_description
1 polymer ?
#
loop_
_entity_poly.entity_id
_entity_poly.type
_entity_poly.pdbx_seq_one_letter_code
_entity_poly.pdbx_strand_id
1 'polypeptide(L)'
;MLAVLLFAAFWIVLGLGVFFLGFRGGPKAALETRPSGSYRARRALGVSLGVIYVAFGIAIPALFLIGNHNNANGQVGGIKLTGPEKRGREIFGERCAQCHTLAAANAVGKVGPNLDVIQPTYQLVLHTIRYGCLQNPPPGSQEACLGFGNMPADVVQGTDAENVAKFVSKVAGKE
;
A
#
# COMPACT_ATOMS: atom_id res chain seq x y z
N MET A 1 2.59 7.71 -6.10
CA MET A 1 1.36 8.11 -6.83
C MET A 1 1.55 8.13 -8.35
N LEU A 2 2.62 8.74 -8.89
CA LEU A 2 2.85 8.80 -10.35
C LEU A 2 2.85 7.42 -11.04
N ALA A 3 3.51 6.42 -10.45
CA ALA A 3 3.54 5.06 -11.01
C ALA A 3 2.14 4.41 -11.11
N VAL A 4 1.28 4.66 -10.13
CA VAL A 4 -0.11 4.15 -10.11
C VAL A 4 -0.94 4.85 -11.17
N LEU A 5 -0.76 6.16 -11.34
CA LEU A 5 -1.46 6.95 -12.36
C LEU A 5 -1.05 6.52 -13.78
N LEU A 6 0.24 6.28 -14.02
CA LEU A 6 0.73 5.80 -15.31
C LEU A 6 0.22 4.37 -15.62
N PHE A 7 0.21 3.50 -14.61
CA PHE A 7 -0.35 2.16 -14.74
C PHE A 7 -1.84 2.18 -15.06
N ALA A 8 -2.62 3.00 -14.34
CA ALA A 8 -4.05 3.17 -14.60
C ALA A 8 -4.31 3.81 -15.98
N ALA A 9 -3.56 4.85 -16.36
CA ALA A 9 -3.67 5.50 -17.65
C ALA A 9 -3.37 4.54 -18.81
N PHE A 10 -2.36 3.68 -18.67
CA PHE A 10 -2.05 2.65 -19.67
C PHE A 10 -3.24 1.72 -19.90
N TRP A 11 -3.85 1.18 -18.84
CA TRP A 11 -5.02 0.29 -18.97
C TRP A 11 -6.27 1.01 -19.45
N ILE A 12 -6.48 2.27 -19.09
CA ILE A 12 -7.58 3.10 -19.61
C ILE A 12 -7.41 3.34 -21.11
N VAL A 13 -6.21 3.72 -21.57
CA VAL A 13 -5.93 3.94 -22.99
C VAL A 13 -6.05 2.64 -23.78
N LEU A 14 -5.55 1.53 -23.26
CA LEU A 14 -5.68 0.22 -23.88
C LEU A 14 -7.15 -0.23 -23.95
N GLY A 15 -7.90 -0.07 -22.86
CA GLY A 15 -9.34 -0.37 -22.80
C GLY A 15 -10.17 0.49 -23.75
N LEU A 16 -9.95 1.81 -23.76
CA LEU A 16 -10.58 2.73 -24.71
C LEU A 16 -10.18 2.40 -26.15
N GLY A 17 -8.92 2.06 -26.39
CA GLY A 17 -8.42 1.64 -27.71
C GLY A 17 -9.17 0.41 -28.23
N VAL A 18 -9.28 -0.64 -27.41
CA VAL A 18 -10.02 -1.86 -27.77
C VAL A 18 -11.52 -1.57 -27.92
N PHE A 19 -12.11 -0.77 -27.03
CA PHE A 19 -13.51 -0.37 -27.07
C PHE A 19 -13.83 0.38 -28.38
N PHE A 20 -13.12 1.46 -28.68
CA PHE A 20 -13.36 2.25 -29.90
C PHE A 20 -13.02 1.48 -31.18
N LEU A 21 -12.07 0.54 -31.14
CA LEU A 21 -11.79 -0.36 -32.27
C LEU A 21 -12.94 -1.35 -32.49
N GLY A 22 -13.60 -1.82 -31.42
CA GLY A 22 -14.79 -2.66 -31.47
C GLY A 22 -16.04 -1.91 -31.96
N PHE A 23 -16.24 -0.66 -31.55
CA PHE A 23 -17.40 0.14 -31.93
C PHE A 23 -17.30 0.78 -33.34
N ARG A 24 -16.11 0.90 -33.93
CA ARG A 24 -15.93 1.40 -35.31
C ARG A 24 -16.27 0.38 -36.40
N GLY A 25 -16.47 -0.89 -36.06
CA GLY A 25 -16.74 -1.98 -37.01
C GLY A 25 -18.23 -2.12 -37.37
N GLY A 26 -18.79 -1.22 -38.16
CA GLY A 26 -20.10 -1.44 -38.79
C GLY A 26 -20.05 -2.55 -39.86
N PRO A 27 -21.16 -3.24 -40.18
CA PRO A 27 -21.19 -4.36 -41.13
C PRO A 27 -20.69 -4.02 -42.54
N LYS A 28 -20.67 -2.72 -42.92
CA LYS A 28 -20.10 -2.24 -44.18
C LYS A 28 -18.56 -2.12 -44.17
N ALA A 29 -17.94 -1.81 -43.02
CA ALA A 29 -16.48 -1.73 -42.90
C ALA A 29 -15.80 -3.11 -42.92
N ALA A 30 -16.54 -4.16 -42.53
CA ALA A 30 -16.12 -5.56 -42.64
C ALA A 30 -16.00 -6.07 -44.10
N LEU A 31 -16.63 -5.37 -45.06
CA LEU A 31 -16.55 -5.71 -46.49
C LEU A 31 -15.36 -5.04 -47.19
N GLU A 32 -14.98 -3.82 -46.79
CA GLU A 32 -13.87 -3.06 -47.41
C GLU A 32 -12.50 -3.43 -46.83
N THR A 33 -12.46 -3.88 -45.57
CA THR A 33 -11.23 -4.40 -44.95
C THR A 33 -11.15 -5.92 -45.11
N ARG A 34 -11.12 -6.41 -46.35
CA ARG A 34 -10.55 -7.74 -46.63
C ARG A 34 -9.04 -7.58 -46.75
N PRO A 35 -8.23 -7.81 -45.70
CA PRO A 35 -6.79 -7.78 -45.86
C PRO A 35 -6.39 -8.88 -46.86
N SER A 36 -5.65 -8.54 -47.90
CA SER A 36 -5.13 -9.48 -48.91
C SER A 36 -4.08 -10.48 -48.35
N GLY A 37 -3.95 -10.59 -47.03
CA GLY A 37 -3.01 -11.49 -46.36
C GLY A 37 -3.52 -12.93 -46.24
N SER A 38 -2.61 -13.89 -46.48
CA SER A 38 -2.88 -15.32 -46.39
C SER A 38 -3.41 -15.74 -45.00
N TYR A 39 -4.19 -16.82 -44.95
CA TYR A 39 -4.72 -17.39 -43.70
C TYR A 39 -3.64 -17.65 -42.65
N ARG A 40 -2.42 -18.00 -43.09
CA ARG A 40 -1.25 -18.18 -42.22
C ARG A 40 -0.78 -16.89 -41.57
N ALA A 41 -0.75 -15.77 -42.32
CA ALA A 41 -0.35 -14.47 -41.79
C ALA A 41 -1.33 -13.96 -40.71
N ARG A 42 -2.64 -14.15 -40.92
CA ARG A 42 -3.66 -13.76 -39.93
C ARG A 42 -3.60 -14.61 -38.66
N ARG A 43 -3.38 -15.92 -38.80
CA ARG A 43 -3.22 -16.83 -37.66
C ARG A 43 -1.94 -16.52 -36.87
N ALA A 44 -0.84 -16.21 -37.56
CA ALA A 44 0.41 -15.82 -36.91
C ALA A 44 0.24 -14.53 -36.09
N LEU A 45 -0.49 -13.54 -36.62
CA LEU A 45 -0.75 -12.27 -35.93
C LEU A 45 -1.64 -12.46 -34.68
N GLY A 46 -2.67 -13.30 -34.77
CA GLY A 46 -3.54 -13.62 -33.62
C GLY A 46 -2.80 -14.39 -32.53
N VAL A 47 -1.96 -15.35 -32.91
CA VAL A 47 -1.13 -16.11 -31.96
C VAL A 47 -0.08 -15.21 -31.30
N SER A 48 0.59 -14.35 -32.05
CA SER A 48 1.58 -13.44 -31.49
C SER A 48 0.96 -12.46 -30.50
N LEU A 49 -0.20 -11.86 -30.82
CA LEU A 49 -0.94 -11.01 -29.89
C LEU A 49 -1.37 -11.77 -28.63
N GLY A 50 -1.90 -12.99 -28.78
CA GLY A 50 -2.28 -13.83 -27.63
C GLY A 50 -1.09 -14.15 -26.71
N VAL A 51 0.06 -14.51 -27.29
CA VAL A 51 1.30 -14.78 -26.54
C VAL A 51 1.78 -13.51 -25.83
N ILE A 52 1.75 -12.36 -26.49
CA ILE A 52 2.14 -11.07 -25.89
C ILE A 52 1.22 -10.74 -24.71
N TYR A 53 -0.10 -10.88 -24.86
CA TYR A 53 -1.04 -10.60 -23.77
C TYR A 53 -0.83 -11.51 -22.57
N VAL A 54 -0.63 -12.82 -22.79
CA VAL A 54 -0.34 -13.77 -21.71
C VAL A 54 1.01 -13.47 -21.06
N ALA A 55 2.03 -13.18 -21.86
CA ALA A 55 3.36 -12.85 -21.36
C ALA A 55 3.34 -11.58 -20.51
N PHE A 56 2.71 -10.48 -20.97
CA PHE A 56 2.57 -9.27 -20.18
C PHE A 56 1.63 -9.45 -18.98
N GLY A 57 0.57 -10.24 -19.12
CA GLY A 57 -0.35 -10.59 -18.04
C GLY A 57 0.31 -11.36 -16.89
N ILE A 58 1.39 -12.08 -17.16
CA ILE A 58 2.18 -12.80 -16.14
C ILE A 58 3.40 -11.97 -15.68
N ALA A 59 4.12 -11.35 -16.63
CA ALA A 59 5.35 -10.62 -16.34
C ALA A 59 5.11 -9.37 -15.50
N ILE A 60 4.03 -8.62 -15.75
CA ILE A 60 3.74 -7.41 -14.98
C ILE A 60 3.46 -7.74 -13.51
N PRO A 61 2.55 -8.67 -13.15
CA PRO A 61 2.36 -9.08 -11.76
C PRO A 61 3.62 -9.64 -11.12
N ALA A 62 4.40 -10.46 -11.83
CA ALA A 62 5.64 -11.02 -11.30
C ALA A 62 6.68 -9.93 -10.98
N LEU A 63 6.87 -8.96 -11.88
CA LEU A 63 7.77 -7.82 -11.65
C LEU A 63 7.28 -6.93 -10.49
N PHE A 64 5.97 -6.76 -10.36
CA PHE A 64 5.40 -5.98 -9.27
C PHE A 64 5.61 -6.64 -7.91
N LEU A 65 5.45 -7.96 -7.83
CA LEU A 65 5.76 -8.73 -6.64
C LEU A 65 7.27 -8.58 -6.32
N ILE A 66 8.15 -8.96 -7.24
CA ILE A 66 9.61 -8.98 -7.02
C ILE A 66 10.18 -7.58 -6.69
N GLY A 67 9.72 -6.54 -7.38
CA GLY A 67 10.23 -5.18 -7.22
C GLY A 67 9.84 -4.48 -5.91
N ASN A 68 8.70 -4.87 -5.32
CA ASN A 68 8.15 -4.20 -4.14
C ASN A 68 8.88 -4.59 -2.84
N HIS A 69 9.51 -5.78 -2.78
CA HIS A 69 10.14 -6.28 -1.55
C HIS A 69 11.36 -5.44 -1.09
N ASN A 70 12.05 -4.76 -2.02
CA ASN A 70 13.36 -4.16 -1.72
C ASN A 70 13.33 -2.65 -1.46
N ASN A 71 12.32 -1.91 -1.95
CA ASN A 71 12.41 -0.45 -2.07
C ASN A 71 11.29 0.35 -1.38
N ALA A 72 10.10 -0.22 -1.17
CA ALA A 72 8.96 0.55 -0.65
C ALA A 72 9.04 0.87 0.86
N ASN A 73 9.76 0.05 1.63
CA ASN A 73 9.91 0.23 3.09
C ASN A 73 11.18 0.98 3.51
N GLY A 74 12.04 1.38 2.58
CA GLY A 74 13.38 1.91 2.91
C GLY A 74 13.40 3.33 3.49
N GLN A 75 12.39 4.13 3.18
CA GLN A 75 12.34 5.55 3.52
C GLN A 75 10.91 6.07 3.68
N VAL A 76 10.77 7.14 4.46
CA VAL A 76 9.52 7.90 4.67
C VAL A 76 9.87 9.39 4.62
N GLY A 77 9.31 10.16 3.69
CA GLY A 77 9.54 11.63 3.67
C GLY A 77 11.02 12.04 3.63
N GLY A 78 11.91 11.24 3.02
CA GLY A 78 13.36 11.46 3.04
C GLY A 78 14.09 10.96 4.29
N ILE A 79 13.37 10.43 5.29
CA ILE A 79 13.93 9.74 6.46
C ILE A 79 14.27 8.32 6.07
N LYS A 80 15.56 7.98 6.09
CA LYS A 80 16.04 6.60 5.90
C LYS A 80 15.78 5.77 7.14
N LEU A 81 15.09 4.64 6.98
CA LEU A 81 14.80 3.70 8.06
C LEU A 81 15.91 2.65 8.20
N THR A 82 16.29 2.37 9.45
CA THR A 82 17.11 1.23 9.87
C THR A 82 16.31 -0.08 9.76
N GLY A 83 16.99 -1.24 9.77
CA GLY A 83 16.31 -2.55 9.74
C GLY A 83 15.18 -2.70 10.77
N PRO A 84 15.44 -2.39 12.06
CA PRO A 84 14.41 -2.36 13.10
C PRO A 84 13.22 -1.44 12.80
N GLU A 85 13.46 -0.22 12.30
CA GLU A 85 12.39 0.73 11.99
C GLU A 85 11.57 0.29 10.76
N LYS A 86 12.18 -0.38 9.77
CA LYS A 86 11.44 -1.00 8.66
C LYS A 86 10.50 -2.08 9.16
N ARG A 87 11.00 -2.97 10.03
CA ARG A 87 10.17 -4.00 10.67
C ARG A 87 9.06 -3.38 11.50
N GLY A 88 9.36 -2.32 12.25
CA GLY A 88 8.38 -1.55 13.02
C GLY A 88 7.28 -0.96 12.15
N ARG A 89 7.62 -0.44 10.95
CA ARG A 89 6.65 0.07 9.98
C ARG A 89 5.71 -1.00 9.45
N GLU A 90 6.22 -2.20 9.15
CA GLU A 90 5.42 -3.34 8.71
C GLU A 90 4.39 -3.72 9.77
N ILE A 91 4.87 -3.95 11.01
CA ILE A 91 4.04 -4.30 12.14
C ILE A 91 3.00 -3.21 12.42
N PHE A 92 3.40 -1.93 12.34
CA PHE A 92 2.47 -0.82 12.52
C PHE A 92 1.33 -0.88 11.51
N GLY A 93 1.62 -1.16 10.23
CA GLY A 93 0.61 -1.34 9.20
C GLY A 93 -0.37 -2.48 9.49
N GLU A 94 0.13 -3.58 10.02
CA GLU A 94 -0.68 -4.78 10.32
C GLU A 94 -1.51 -4.65 11.59
N ARG A 95 -0.99 -3.99 12.63
CA ARG A 95 -1.53 -4.06 14.00
C ARG A 95 -2.03 -2.73 14.55
N CYS A 96 -1.54 -1.59 14.05
CA CYS A 96 -1.78 -0.28 14.65
C CYS A 96 -2.56 0.66 13.73
N ALA A 97 -2.39 0.54 12.41
CA ALA A 97 -2.88 1.49 11.42
C ALA A 97 -4.42 1.62 11.35
N GLN A 98 -5.14 0.57 11.76
CA GLN A 98 -6.61 0.60 11.81
C GLN A 98 -7.14 1.53 12.90
N CYS A 99 -6.39 1.72 13.97
CA CYS A 99 -6.81 2.53 15.11
C CYS A 99 -6.16 3.92 15.09
N HIS A 100 -4.88 4.02 14.70
CA HIS A 100 -4.10 5.25 14.82
C HIS A 100 -3.92 5.97 13.48
N THR A 101 -3.83 7.30 13.54
CA THR A 101 -3.32 8.10 12.42
C THR A 101 -1.81 8.21 12.55
N LEU A 102 -1.09 7.91 11.46
CA LEU A 102 0.34 8.12 11.30
C LEU A 102 0.66 8.23 9.79
N ALA A 103 0.91 9.43 9.31
CA ALA A 103 1.12 9.74 7.89
C ALA A 103 2.31 8.96 7.30
N ALA A 104 3.38 8.81 8.08
CA ALA A 104 4.56 8.01 7.74
C ALA A 104 4.26 6.54 7.37
N ALA A 105 3.15 6.01 7.88
CA ALA A 105 2.67 4.66 7.60
C ALA A 105 1.44 4.64 6.68
N ASN A 106 1.02 5.79 6.13
CA ASN A 106 -0.25 5.99 5.43
C ASN A 106 -1.46 5.51 6.25
N ALA A 107 -1.38 5.65 7.57
CA ALA A 107 -2.45 5.23 8.48
C ALA A 107 -3.35 6.41 8.82
N VAL A 108 -4.67 6.17 8.80
CA VAL A 108 -5.70 7.20 8.98
C VAL A 108 -6.72 6.83 10.07
N GLY A 109 -6.40 5.85 10.91
CA GLY A 109 -7.27 5.41 12.01
C GLY A 109 -7.62 6.57 12.95
N LYS A 110 -8.87 6.59 13.44
CA LYS A 110 -9.42 7.67 14.27
C LYS A 110 -9.85 7.25 15.68
N VAL A 111 -9.70 5.97 16.00
CA VAL A 111 -10.05 5.44 17.32
C VAL A 111 -8.95 5.80 18.33
N GLY A 112 -7.70 5.55 17.98
CA GLY A 112 -6.53 5.99 18.72
C GLY A 112 -6.17 7.44 18.41
N PRO A 113 -5.28 8.06 19.22
CA PRO A 113 -4.79 9.40 18.96
C PRO A 113 -4.05 9.49 17.61
N ASN A 114 -4.02 10.69 17.05
CA ASN A 114 -3.13 11.00 15.94
C ASN A 114 -1.69 11.12 16.43
N LEU A 115 -0.84 10.18 16.02
CA LEU A 115 0.54 10.08 16.47
C LEU A 115 1.42 11.20 15.90
N ASP A 116 1.07 11.77 14.75
CA ASP A 116 1.77 12.93 14.19
C ASP A 116 1.54 14.21 15.00
N VAL A 117 0.41 14.28 15.71
CA VAL A 117 0.07 15.41 16.58
C VAL A 117 0.71 15.25 17.95
N ILE A 118 0.55 14.09 18.59
CA ILE A 118 1.04 13.89 19.96
C ILE A 118 2.54 13.57 20.04
N GLN A 119 3.17 13.19 18.92
CA GLN A 119 4.60 12.94 18.76
C GLN A 119 5.22 12.19 19.95
N PRO A 120 4.75 10.96 20.24
CA PRO A 120 5.07 10.29 21.47
C PRO A 120 6.53 9.85 21.49
N THR A 121 7.16 9.90 22.66
CA THR A 121 8.53 9.42 22.84
C THR A 121 8.59 7.90 22.68
N TYR A 122 9.77 7.36 22.37
CA TYR A 122 10.01 5.91 22.31
C TYR A 122 9.49 5.18 23.55
N GLN A 123 9.80 5.71 24.74
CA GLN A 123 9.42 5.09 26.01
C GLN A 123 7.91 5.09 26.20
N LEU A 124 7.23 6.18 25.84
CA LEU A 124 5.77 6.25 25.91
C LEU A 124 5.14 5.21 24.97
N VAL A 125 5.58 5.14 23.71
CA VAL A 125 5.05 4.16 22.75
C VAL A 125 5.25 2.73 23.27
N LEU A 126 6.46 2.40 23.73
CA LEU A 126 6.76 1.06 24.23
C LEU A 126 5.93 0.71 25.48
N HIS A 127 5.78 1.66 26.41
CA HIS A 127 4.96 1.49 27.60
C HIS A 127 3.51 1.24 27.23
N THR A 128 2.92 2.08 26.38
CA THR A 128 1.51 1.95 25.99
C THR A 128 1.24 0.69 25.17
N ILE A 129 2.19 0.23 24.34
CA ILE A 129 2.06 -1.08 23.64
C ILE A 129 1.98 -2.24 24.64
N ARG A 130 2.79 -2.20 25.71
CA ARG A 130 2.83 -3.28 26.71
C ARG A 130 1.62 -3.26 27.62
N TYR A 131 1.28 -2.11 28.19
CA TYR A 131 0.28 -2.01 29.25
C TYR A 131 -1.11 -1.56 28.77
N GLY A 132 -1.21 -1.07 27.53
CA GLY A 132 -2.45 -0.51 27.01
C GLY A 132 -2.85 0.79 27.72
N CYS A 133 -4.11 1.17 27.54
CA CYS A 133 -4.75 2.27 28.26
C CYS A 133 -6.28 2.09 28.26
N LEU A 134 -6.96 2.81 29.13
CA LEU A 134 -8.42 2.85 29.26
C LEU A 134 -8.95 4.26 29.03
N GLN A 135 -10.11 4.38 28.39
CA GLN A 135 -10.83 5.65 28.19
C GLN A 135 -11.31 6.23 29.52
N ASN A 136 -11.73 5.36 30.46
CA ASN A 136 -12.24 5.73 31.77
C ASN A 136 -11.44 4.97 32.85
N PRO A 137 -10.19 5.36 33.13
CA PRO A 137 -9.36 4.69 34.10
C PRO A 137 -9.76 5.09 35.54
N PRO A 138 -9.42 4.28 36.57
CA PRO A 138 -9.69 4.63 37.96
C PRO A 138 -9.05 5.98 38.35
N PRO A 139 -9.69 6.79 39.21
CA PRO A 139 -9.12 8.06 39.66
C PRO A 139 -7.72 7.88 40.27
N GLY A 140 -6.75 8.67 39.80
CA GLY A 140 -5.37 8.60 40.28
C GLY A 140 -4.46 7.59 39.57
N SER A 141 -4.97 6.84 38.58
CA SER A 141 -4.16 5.96 37.73
C SER A 141 -3.57 6.71 36.51
N GLN A 142 -2.47 6.20 35.96
CA GLN A 142 -1.77 6.76 34.79
C GLN A 142 -2.17 6.05 33.49
N GLU A 143 -3.36 5.43 33.46
CA GLU A 143 -3.79 4.52 32.40
C GLU A 143 -4.73 5.20 31.39
N ALA A 144 -4.83 6.54 31.39
CA ALA A 144 -5.74 7.27 30.54
C ALA A 144 -5.34 7.21 29.05
N CYS A 145 -6.27 6.79 28.19
CA CYS A 145 -6.08 6.89 26.75
C CYS A 145 -6.19 8.33 26.25
N LEU A 146 -5.38 8.66 25.24
CA LEU A 146 -5.42 9.95 24.52
C LEU A 146 -6.39 9.95 23.33
N GLY A 147 -7.04 8.81 23.06
CA GLY A 147 -7.98 8.61 21.95
C GLY A 147 -9.44 8.51 22.41
N PHE A 148 -10.27 7.88 21.58
CA PHE A 148 -11.71 7.66 21.81
C PHE A 148 -12.05 6.20 22.12
N GLY A 149 -11.09 5.41 22.59
CA GLY A 149 -11.28 4.00 22.93
C GLY A 149 -10.14 3.45 23.77
N ASN A 150 -10.36 2.25 24.31
CA ASN A 150 -9.35 1.52 25.07
C ASN A 150 -8.30 0.95 24.12
N MET A 151 -7.02 1.10 24.47
CA MET A 151 -5.95 0.40 23.78
C MET A 151 -5.62 -0.88 24.55
N PRO A 152 -5.74 -2.08 23.93
CA PRO A 152 -5.38 -3.31 24.61
C PRO A 152 -3.89 -3.37 24.94
N ALA A 153 -3.56 -4.08 26.01
CA ALA A 153 -2.19 -4.44 26.38
C ALA A 153 -1.62 -5.49 25.42
N ASP A 154 -0.29 -5.59 25.37
CA ASP A 154 0.47 -6.61 24.65
C ASP A 154 0.06 -6.83 23.18
N VAL A 155 -0.36 -5.77 22.48
CA VAL A 155 -0.76 -5.83 21.06
C VAL A 155 0.36 -6.44 20.20
N VAL A 156 1.60 -6.14 20.56
CA VAL A 156 2.83 -6.79 20.09
C VAL A 156 3.81 -6.86 21.25
N GLN A 157 4.74 -7.83 21.21
CA GLN A 157 5.61 -8.15 22.35
C GLN A 157 7.09 -8.19 21.97
N GLY A 158 7.95 -8.18 22.99
CA GLY A 158 9.40 -8.33 22.83
C GLY A 158 10.01 -7.30 21.88
N THR A 159 10.91 -7.76 21.01
CA THR A 159 11.61 -6.93 20.02
C THR A 159 10.67 -6.26 19.02
N ASP A 160 9.50 -6.85 18.75
CA ASP A 160 8.53 -6.27 17.81
C ASP A 160 7.90 -4.99 18.39
N ALA A 161 7.62 -4.96 19.69
CA ALA A 161 7.18 -3.74 20.38
C ALA A 161 8.24 -2.64 20.33
N GLU A 162 9.52 -3.00 20.53
CA GLU A 162 10.63 -2.05 20.42
C GLU A 162 10.81 -1.52 18.99
N ASN A 163 10.64 -2.37 17.99
CA ASN A 163 10.75 -1.99 16.58
C ASN A 163 9.65 -0.98 16.21
N VAL A 164 8.41 -1.23 16.63
CA VAL A 164 7.30 -0.28 16.43
C VAL A 164 7.57 1.03 17.16
N ALA A 165 8.01 0.97 18.42
CA ALA A 165 8.33 2.18 19.19
C ALA A 165 9.46 3.00 18.56
N LYS A 166 10.51 2.36 18.04
CA LYS A 166 11.59 3.02 17.28
C LYS A 166 11.04 3.70 16.04
N PHE A 167 10.23 2.99 15.26
CA PHE A 167 9.63 3.53 14.04
C PHE A 167 8.75 4.74 14.35
N VAL A 168 7.76 4.62 15.24
CA VAL A 168 6.80 5.68 15.56
C VAL A 168 7.50 6.94 16.08
N SER A 169 8.37 6.80 17.07
CA SER A 169 9.08 7.96 17.65
C SER A 169 10.05 8.62 16.67
N LYS A 170 10.55 7.89 15.67
CA LYS A 170 11.42 8.44 14.62
C LYS A 170 10.64 9.34 13.65
N VAL A 171 9.45 8.92 13.25
CA VAL A 171 8.70 9.48 12.11
C VAL A 171 7.50 10.35 12.50
N ALA A 172 6.99 10.23 13.73
CA ALA A 172 5.83 10.99 14.17
C ALA A 172 6.06 12.50 13.98
N GLY A 173 5.14 13.15 13.27
CA GLY A 173 5.19 14.59 12.99
C GLY A 173 6.16 14.98 11.87
N LYS A 174 6.67 14.00 11.10
CA LYS A 174 7.60 14.22 10.00
C LYS A 174 7.02 13.60 8.73
N GLU A 175 6.45 14.44 7.88
CA GLU A 175 5.88 14.10 6.57
C GLU A 175 6.80 14.58 5.44
#